data_AF-A0A3D3RGB1-F1
#
_entry.id   AF-A0A3D3RGB1-F1
#
_cell.length_a   1.000
_cell.length_b   1.000
_cell.length_c   1.000
_cell.angle_alpha   90.00
_cell.angle_beta   90.00
_cell.angle_gamma   90.00
#
_symmetry.space_group_name_H-M   'P 1'
#
loop_
_entity.id
_entity.type
_entity.pdbx_description
1 polymer ?
#
loop_
_entity_poly.entity_id
_entity_poly.type
_entity_poly.pdbx_seq_one_letter_code
_entity_poly.pdbx_strand_id
1 'polypeptide(L)'
;MLFETSEGEIELADSLMVAIARNAEVTADLIVEVLKRMFPGEPPENIRLPANYLLELGAVLLIGYWEFNGILAHIEAGLPSNAEASINLSERAQKGPSEFVGDNTTPIQKQVQNYWIHNLAWDGPSLMSTEMVVGEIDEDQFLDLTAEFLWQHRQDLKILLTDKEEDDGKKTV
;
A
#
# COMPACT_ATOMS: atom_id res chain seq x y z
N MET A 1 9.54 22.03 4.41
CA MET A 1 8.92 22.62 5.64
C MET A 1 9.72 22.15 6.86
N LEU A 2 10.12 23.05 7.78
CA LEU A 2 10.96 22.70 8.94
C LEU A 2 10.10 22.31 10.14
N PHE A 3 10.40 21.16 10.77
CA PHE A 3 9.78 20.75 12.03
C PHE A 3 10.83 20.81 13.14
N GLU A 4 10.51 21.53 14.22
CA GLU A 4 11.28 21.45 15.46
C GLU A 4 10.97 20.14 16.17
N THR A 5 12.00 19.33 16.38
CA THR A 5 11.94 18.14 17.22
C THR A 5 12.88 18.30 18.41
N SER A 6 12.76 17.45 19.43
CA SER A 6 13.71 17.43 20.57
C SER A 6 15.16 17.13 20.16
N GLU A 7 15.39 16.74 18.90
CA GLU A 7 16.70 16.44 18.31
C GLU A 7 17.18 17.49 17.30
N GLY A 8 16.42 18.57 17.08
CA GLY A 8 16.76 19.66 16.16
C GLY A 8 15.74 19.87 15.03
N GLU A 9 16.07 20.78 14.11
CA GLU A 9 15.29 21.05 12.91
C GLU A 9 15.48 19.93 11.88
N ILE A 10 14.38 19.27 11.51
CA ILE A 10 14.36 18.30 10.42
C ILE A 10 13.70 18.95 9.20
N GLU A 11 14.44 19.05 8.11
CA GLU A 11 13.89 19.41 6.80
C GLU A 11 13.31 18.14 6.17
N LEU A 12 11.99 17.97 6.24
CA LEU A 12 11.32 16.92 5.49
C LEU A 12 11.25 17.34 4.02
N ALA A 13 11.73 16.47 3.13
CA ALA A 13 11.59 16.65 1.69
C ALA A 13 10.10 16.78 1.35
N ASP A 14 9.74 17.79 0.54
CA ASP A 14 8.34 18.05 0.19
C ASP A 14 7.67 16.83 -0.47
N SER A 15 8.44 15.98 -1.16
CA SER A 15 7.98 14.71 -1.73
C SER A 15 7.49 13.71 -0.67
N LEU A 16 8.16 13.61 0.48
CA LEU A 16 7.73 12.72 1.56
C LEU A 16 6.41 13.19 2.17
N MET A 17 6.23 14.50 2.36
CA MET A 17 4.97 15.05 2.88
C MET A 17 3.80 14.80 1.94
N VAL A 18 4.02 14.98 0.63
CA VAL A 18 3.02 14.65 -0.39
C VAL A 18 2.68 13.15 -0.37
N ALA A 19 3.70 12.29 -0.26
CA ALA A 19 3.51 10.85 -0.19
C ALA A 19 2.73 10.43 1.06
N ILE A 20 3.04 11.01 2.23
CA ILE A 20 2.32 10.76 3.49
C ILE A 20 0.86 11.17 3.36
N ALA A 21 0.59 12.36 2.80
CA ALA A 21 -0.77 12.85 2.62
C ALA A 21 -1.59 11.90 1.71
N ARG A 22 -1.01 11.46 0.60
CA ARG A 22 -1.65 10.51 -0.32
C ARG A 22 -1.89 9.15 0.34
N ASN A 23 -0.91 8.63 1.08
CA ASN A 23 -1.06 7.37 1.80
C ASN A 23 -2.15 7.46 2.87
N ALA A 24 -2.26 8.59 3.57
CA ALA A 24 -3.33 8.85 4.54
C ALA A 24 -4.71 8.90 3.87
N GLU A 25 -4.83 9.53 2.69
CA GLU A 25 -6.07 9.57 1.91
C GLU A 25 -6.50 8.16 1.47
N VAL A 26 -5.60 7.38 0.87
CA VAL A 26 -5.88 5.98 0.49
C VAL A 26 -6.30 5.14 1.70
N THR A 27 -5.60 5.28 2.82
CA THR A 27 -5.92 4.56 4.06
C THR A 27 -7.30 4.96 4.59
N ALA A 28 -7.66 6.26 4.53
CA ALA A 28 -8.96 6.74 4.94
C ALA A 28 -10.08 6.16 4.05
N ASP A 29 -9.88 6.11 2.74
CA ASP A 29 -10.85 5.52 1.80
C ASP A 29 -11.07 4.03 2.09
N LEU A 30 -10.00 3.27 2.32
CA LEU A 30 -10.08 1.86 2.71
C LEU A 30 -10.89 1.68 4.00
N ILE A 31 -10.61 2.49 5.02
CA ILE A 31 -11.34 2.47 6.29
C ILE A 31 -12.83 2.78 6.05
N VAL A 32 -13.15 3.82 5.28
CA VAL A 32 -14.54 4.22 5.00
C VAL A 32 -15.31 3.08 4.32
N GLU A 33 -14.72 2.40 3.34
CA GLU A 33 -15.37 1.27 2.67
C GLU A 33 -15.64 0.09 3.60
N VAL A 34 -14.75 -0.16 4.56
CA VAL A 34 -14.96 -1.19 5.59
C VAL A 34 -16.03 -0.76 6.60
N LEU A 35 -16.01 0.49 7.06
CA LEU A 35 -17.00 1.00 8.01
C LEU A 35 -18.43 0.95 7.43
N LYS A 36 -18.61 1.30 6.15
CA LYS A 36 -19.91 1.17 5.46
C LYS A 36 -20.45 -0.26 5.47
N ARG A 37 -19.57 -1.27 5.39
CA ARG A 37 -19.94 -2.69 5.44
C ARG A 37 -20.23 -3.17 6.85
N MET A 38 -19.46 -2.70 7.83
CA MET A 38 -19.63 -3.07 9.24
C MET A 38 -20.88 -2.44 9.87
N PHE A 39 -21.23 -1.22 9.47
CA PHE A 39 -22.34 -0.45 10.01
C PHE A 39 -23.31 -0.04 8.90
N PRO A 40 -24.04 -0.99 8.30
CA PRO A 40 -24.92 -0.71 7.18
C PRO A 40 -26.04 0.24 7.62
N GLY A 41 -26.17 1.37 6.91
CA GLY A 41 -27.19 2.39 7.18
C GLY A 41 -26.77 3.48 8.17
N GLU A 42 -25.59 3.38 8.77
CA GLU A 42 -25.02 4.45 9.60
C GLU A 42 -24.04 5.29 8.77
N PRO A 43 -24.19 6.62 8.71
CA PRO A 43 -23.20 7.49 8.10
C PRO A 43 -21.84 7.39 8.83
N PRO A 44 -20.69 7.32 8.12
CA PRO A 44 -19.38 7.19 8.75
C PRO A 44 -19.08 8.25 9.83
N GLU A 45 -19.59 9.47 9.65
CA GLU A 45 -19.45 10.60 10.59
C GLU A 45 -20.14 10.38 11.94
N ASN A 46 -21.05 9.41 12.05
CA ASN A 46 -21.72 9.05 13.31
C ASN A 46 -21.07 7.87 14.02
N ILE A 47 -20.19 7.13 13.33
CA ILE A 47 -19.50 5.99 13.91
C ILE A 47 -18.46 6.51 14.91
N ARG A 48 -18.44 5.92 16.11
CA ARG A 48 -17.51 6.29 17.18
C ARG A 48 -16.67 5.06 17.53
N LEU A 49 -15.40 5.10 17.13
CA LEU A 49 -14.42 4.07 17.41
C LEU A 49 -13.17 4.71 18.05
N PRO A 50 -12.41 3.98 18.86
CA PRO A 50 -11.14 4.47 19.37
C PRO A 50 -10.20 4.87 18.22
N ALA A 51 -9.54 6.03 18.32
CA ALA A 51 -8.64 6.51 17.28
C ALA A 51 -7.54 5.49 16.96
N ASN A 52 -6.98 4.86 18.00
CA ASN A 52 -5.94 3.84 17.86
C ASN A 52 -6.46 2.55 17.21
N TYR A 53 -7.75 2.23 17.37
CA TYR A 53 -8.37 1.14 16.60
C TYR A 53 -8.43 1.47 15.12
N LEU A 54 -8.82 2.71 14.75
CA LEU A 54 -8.86 3.14 13.36
C LEU A 54 -7.46 3.15 12.71
N LEU A 55 -6.43 3.55 13.47
CA LEU A 55 -5.04 3.49 13.01
C LEU A 55 -4.58 2.04 12.73
N GLU A 56 -4.87 1.12 13.64
CA GLU A 56 -4.56 -0.30 13.46
C GLU A 56 -5.37 -0.91 12.31
N LEU A 57 -6.66 -0.58 12.20
CA LEU A 57 -7.49 -1.01 11.09
C LEU A 57 -6.92 -0.52 9.75
N GLY A 58 -6.55 0.76 9.66
CA GLY A 58 -5.90 1.30 8.46
C GLY A 58 -4.65 0.53 8.08
N ALA A 59 -3.81 0.18 9.05
CA ALA A 59 -2.60 -0.61 8.82
C ALA A 59 -2.89 -2.04 8.34
N VAL A 60 -3.88 -2.72 8.92
CA VAL A 60 -4.35 -4.04 8.45
C VAL A 60 -4.86 -3.96 7.01
N LEU A 61 -5.66 -2.94 6.69
CA LEU A 61 -6.22 -2.76 5.36
C LEU A 61 -5.16 -2.41 4.33
N LEU A 62 -4.13 -1.66 4.72
CA LEU A 62 -3.01 -1.33 3.84
C LEU A 62 -2.17 -2.58 3.52
N ILE A 63 -1.93 -3.46 4.49
CA ILE A 63 -1.34 -4.78 4.24
C ILE A 63 -2.20 -5.57 3.25
N GLY A 64 -3.52 -5.65 3.48
CA GLY A 64 -4.43 -6.33 2.58
C GLY A 64 -4.44 -5.75 1.16
N TYR A 65 -4.30 -4.43 1.03
CA TYR A 65 -4.16 -3.75 -0.25
C TYR A 65 -2.84 -4.15 -0.95
N TRP A 66 -1.72 -4.20 -0.24
CA TRP A 66 -0.45 -4.67 -0.80
C TRP A 66 -0.53 -6.11 -1.29
N GLU A 67 -1.03 -7.03 -0.46
CA GLU A 67 -1.17 -8.44 -0.82
C GLU A 67 -2.11 -8.65 -2.01
N PHE A 68 -3.22 -7.91 -2.07
CA PHE A 68 -4.15 -7.96 -3.20
C PHE A 68 -3.49 -7.54 -4.51
N ASN A 69 -2.53 -6.61 -4.46
CA ASN A 69 -1.73 -6.19 -5.61
C ASN A 69 -0.46 -7.03 -5.82
N GLY A 70 -0.32 -8.15 -5.10
CA GLY A 70 0.81 -9.08 -5.24
C GLY A 70 2.10 -8.65 -4.53
N ILE A 71 2.06 -7.61 -3.69
CA ILE A 71 3.22 -7.16 -2.91
C ILE A 71 3.28 -7.98 -1.62
N LEU A 72 4.07 -9.06 -1.65
CA LEU A 72 4.25 -9.98 -0.50
C LEU A 72 5.57 -9.76 0.26
N ALA A 73 6.44 -8.87 -0.22
CA ALA A 73 7.76 -8.61 0.36
C ALA A 73 7.70 -8.12 1.83
N HIS A 74 6.56 -7.60 2.28
CA HIS A 74 6.39 -7.22 3.69
C HIS A 74 6.44 -8.42 4.64
N ILE A 75 6.02 -9.61 4.18
CA ILE A 75 6.03 -10.84 4.97
C ILE A 75 7.48 -11.25 5.25
N GLU A 76 8.34 -11.20 4.25
CA GLU A 76 9.78 -11.47 4.38
C GLU A 76 10.48 -10.45 5.27
N ALA A 77 9.98 -9.20 5.28
CA ALA A 77 10.43 -8.16 6.20
C ALA A 77 9.88 -8.30 7.64
N GLY A 78 9.13 -9.37 7.92
CA GLY A 78 8.65 -9.70 9.26
C GLY A 78 7.32 -9.05 9.66
N LEU A 79 6.62 -8.38 8.73
CA LEU A 79 5.24 -7.96 8.96
C LEU A 79 4.30 -9.16 8.85
N PRO A 80 3.20 -9.20 9.61
CA PRO A 80 2.20 -10.25 9.47
C PRO A 80 1.53 -10.20 8.09
N SER A 81 0.97 -11.33 7.67
CA SER A 81 0.01 -11.34 6.57
C SER A 81 -1.28 -10.60 6.95
N ASN A 82 -2.09 -10.19 5.96
CA ASN A 82 -3.41 -9.59 6.19
C ASN A 82 -4.30 -10.50 7.04
N ALA A 83 -4.26 -11.81 6.77
CA ALA A 83 -5.04 -12.78 7.53
C ALA A 83 -4.66 -12.79 9.02
N GLU A 84 -3.36 -12.84 9.33
CA GLU A 84 -2.85 -12.81 10.70
C GLU A 84 -3.14 -11.47 11.39
N ALA A 85 -2.90 -10.36 10.68
CA ALA A 85 -3.13 -9.00 11.15
C ALA A 85 -4.61 -8.77 11.48
N SER A 86 -5.51 -9.24 10.60
CA SER A 86 -6.97 -9.18 10.78
C SER A 86 -7.44 -10.00 11.98
N ILE A 87 -6.91 -11.21 12.16
CA ILE A 87 -7.22 -12.05 13.33
C ILE A 87 -6.78 -11.34 14.61
N ASN A 88 -5.55 -10.85 14.68
CA ASN A 88 -5.02 -10.18 15.87
C ASN A 88 -5.85 -8.94 16.24
N LEU A 89 -6.18 -8.09 15.26
CA LEU A 89 -7.01 -6.91 15.48
C LEU A 89 -8.41 -7.29 15.98
N SER A 90 -9.03 -8.32 15.39
CA SER A 90 -10.35 -8.82 15.80
C SER A 90 -10.33 -9.34 17.24
N GLU A 91 -9.31 -10.13 17.62
CA GLU A 91 -9.16 -10.63 18.99
C GLU A 91 -9.01 -9.51 20.02
N ARG A 92 -8.24 -8.46 19.70
CA ARG A 92 -8.12 -7.27 20.56
C ARG A 92 -9.43 -6.49 20.62
N ALA A 93 -10.12 -6.32 19.50
CA ALA A 93 -11.42 -5.66 19.47
C ALA A 93 -12.47 -6.36 20.35
N GLN A 94 -12.46 -7.69 20.40
CA GLN A 94 -13.36 -8.48 21.25
C GLN A 94 -13.10 -8.29 22.76
N LYS A 95 -11.87 -8.00 23.17
CA LYS A 95 -11.52 -7.68 24.57
C LYS A 95 -12.01 -6.29 25.00
N GLY A 96 -12.31 -5.42 24.03
CA GLY A 96 -12.95 -4.12 24.26
C GLY A 96 -12.04 -2.92 24.02
N PRO A 97 -12.58 -1.70 24.17
CA PRO A 97 -11.91 -0.46 23.78
C PRO A 97 -10.67 -0.14 24.61
N SER A 98 -10.53 -0.72 25.81
CA SER A 98 -9.35 -0.53 26.67
C SER A 98 -8.05 -1.02 26.05
N GLU A 99 -8.10 -1.97 25.11
CA GLU A 99 -6.93 -2.46 24.36
C GLU A 99 -6.34 -1.41 23.39
N PHE A 100 -7.05 -0.29 23.22
CA PHE A 100 -6.70 0.79 22.30
C PHE A 100 -6.46 2.13 23.03
N VAL A 101 -6.29 2.10 24.35
CA VAL A 101 -6.02 3.29 25.18
C VAL A 101 -4.59 3.23 25.72
N GLY A 102 -3.84 4.32 25.55
CA GLY A 102 -2.48 4.49 26.09
C GLY A 102 -1.38 4.44 25.03
N ASP A 103 -0.13 4.51 25.51
CA ASP A 103 1.04 4.45 24.65
C ASP A 103 1.27 3.02 24.13
N ASN A 104 1.75 2.89 22.89
CA ASN A 104 2.03 1.62 22.21
C ASN A 104 0.82 0.71 21.91
N THR A 105 -0.39 1.26 21.85
CA THR A 105 -1.57 0.48 21.41
C THR A 105 -1.71 0.34 19.89
N THR A 106 -0.77 0.91 19.12
CA THR A 106 -0.74 0.82 17.66
C THR A 106 0.53 0.14 17.11
N PRO A 107 0.89 -1.07 17.58
CA PRO A 107 2.13 -1.72 17.17
C PRO A 107 2.18 -2.04 15.67
N ILE A 108 1.07 -2.44 15.05
CA ILE A 108 1.07 -2.81 13.63
C ILE A 108 1.17 -1.57 12.75
N GLN A 109 0.51 -0.47 13.14
CA GLN A 109 0.58 0.78 12.40
C GLN A 109 2.02 1.30 12.32
N LYS A 110 2.78 1.24 13.42
CA LYS A 110 4.18 1.66 13.44
C LYS A 110 5.04 0.78 12.51
N GLN A 111 4.83 -0.53 12.53
CA GLN A 111 5.56 -1.47 11.66
C GLN A 111 5.25 -1.24 10.19
N VAL A 112 3.97 -1.09 9.84
CA VAL A 112 3.48 -0.82 8.47
C VAL A 112 4.03 0.50 7.96
N GLN A 113 3.95 1.57 8.77
CA GLN A 113 4.50 2.87 8.38
C GLN A 113 6.01 2.81 8.18
N ASN A 114 6.73 2.13 9.07
CA ASN A 114 8.18 1.95 8.94
C ASN A 114 8.53 1.16 7.68
N TYR A 115 7.80 0.09 7.39
CA TYR A 115 8.00 -0.69 6.16
C TYR A 115 7.75 0.16 4.92
N TRP A 116 6.63 0.88 4.85
CA TRP A 116 6.27 1.73 3.72
C TRP A 116 7.31 2.82 3.45
N ILE A 117 7.79 3.50 4.50
CA ILE A 117 8.81 4.56 4.37
C ILE A 117 10.09 4.01 3.73
N HIS A 118 10.54 2.82 4.13
CA HIS A 118 11.87 2.32 3.76
C HIS A 118 11.89 1.37 2.56
N ASN A 119 10.76 0.72 2.24
CA ASN A 119 10.74 -0.38 1.27
C ASN A 119 9.76 -0.14 0.12
N LEU A 120 8.98 0.94 0.12
CA LEU A 120 8.05 1.25 -0.95
C LEU A 120 8.41 2.57 -1.63
N ALA A 121 8.22 2.62 -2.96
CA ALA A 121 8.52 3.79 -3.76
C ALA A 121 7.40 4.81 -3.60
N TRP A 122 7.70 5.93 -2.95
CA TRP A 122 6.72 6.97 -2.65
C TRP A 122 6.07 7.60 -3.88
N ASP A 123 6.69 7.56 -5.05
CA ASP A 123 6.10 8.06 -6.30
C ASP A 123 5.49 6.94 -7.17
N GLY A 124 5.56 5.68 -6.73
CA GLY A 124 5.05 4.51 -7.46
C GLY A 124 3.61 4.70 -7.94
N PRO A 125 2.65 5.00 -7.05
CA PRO A 125 1.26 5.21 -7.44
C PRO A 125 1.05 6.32 -8.46
N SER A 126 1.78 7.44 -8.39
CA SER A 126 1.67 8.53 -9.37
C SER A 126 2.28 8.19 -10.73
N LEU A 127 3.35 7.39 -10.74
CA LEU A 127 4.09 7.06 -11.97
C LEU A 127 3.49 5.85 -12.69
N MET A 128 3.07 4.85 -11.93
CA MET A 128 2.70 3.52 -12.43
C MET A 128 1.30 3.06 -12.01
N SER A 129 0.54 3.90 -11.29
CA SER A 129 -0.78 3.53 -10.73
C SER A 129 -0.75 2.29 -9.82
N THR A 130 0.42 1.95 -9.28
CA THR A 130 0.63 0.82 -8.38
C THR A 130 1.70 1.16 -7.34
N GLU A 131 1.61 0.55 -6.16
CA GLU A 131 2.72 0.51 -5.22
C GLU A 131 3.88 -0.29 -5.82
N MET A 132 5.11 0.10 -5.49
CA MET A 132 6.33 -0.57 -5.97
C MET A 132 7.28 -0.80 -4.81
N VAL A 133 7.87 -1.98 -4.74
CA VAL A 133 8.91 -2.30 -3.75
C VAL A 133 10.23 -1.71 -4.22
N VAL A 134 10.88 -0.94 -3.33
CA VAL A 134 12.26 -0.49 -3.50
C VAL A 134 13.16 -1.60 -3.01
N GLY A 135 13.92 -2.17 -3.92
CA GLY A 135 14.87 -3.22 -3.61
C GLY A 135 15.96 -3.28 -4.66
N GLU A 136 17.03 -4.00 -4.32
CA GLU A 136 18.00 -4.42 -5.31
C GLU A 136 17.38 -5.57 -6.10
N ILE A 137 17.21 -5.35 -7.40
CA ILE A 137 16.89 -6.44 -8.32
C ILE A 137 18.24 -6.95 -8.84
N ASP A 138 18.48 -8.24 -8.65
CA ASP A 138 19.59 -8.91 -9.34
C ASP A 138 19.33 -8.79 -10.85
N GLU A 139 20.25 -8.14 -11.57
CA GLU A 139 20.13 -7.86 -13.00
C GLU A 139 19.93 -9.16 -13.80
N ASP A 140 20.58 -10.25 -13.38
CA ASP A 140 20.42 -11.55 -14.02
C ASP A 140 19.00 -12.09 -13.80
N GLN A 141 18.46 -11.96 -12.59
CA GLN A 141 17.09 -12.36 -12.27
C GLN A 141 16.07 -11.52 -13.05
N PHE A 142 16.31 -10.22 -13.21
CA PHE A 142 15.45 -9.35 -14.01
C PHE A 142 15.41 -9.77 -15.48
N LEU A 143 16.58 -10.07 -16.05
CA LEU A 143 16.71 -10.50 -17.43
C LEU A 143 15.98 -11.83 -17.66
N ASP A 144 16.12 -12.78 -16.74
CA ASP A 144 15.43 -14.07 -16.80
C ASP A 144 13.91 -13.91 -16.73
N LEU A 145 13.40 -13.11 -15.79
CA LEU A 145 11.96 -12.83 -15.66
C LEU A 145 11.40 -12.13 -16.91
N THR A 146 12.16 -11.17 -17.45
CA THR A 146 11.77 -10.46 -18.68
C THR A 146 11.74 -11.41 -19.88
N ALA A 147 12.75 -12.27 -20.02
CA ALA A 147 12.82 -13.26 -21.08
C ALA A 147 11.65 -14.26 -20.98
N GLU A 148 11.34 -14.73 -19.77
CA GLU A 148 10.20 -15.63 -19.53
C GLU A 148 8.87 -14.96 -19.89
N PHE A 149 8.63 -13.74 -19.41
CA PHE A 149 7.42 -12.97 -19.73
C PHE A 149 7.25 -12.78 -21.24
N LEU A 150 8.30 -12.31 -21.92
CA LEU A 150 8.27 -12.12 -23.38
C LEU A 150 8.00 -13.44 -24.12
N TRP A 151 8.58 -14.55 -23.65
CA TRP A 151 8.37 -15.85 -24.26
C TRP A 151 6.93 -16.35 -24.07
N GLN A 152 6.38 -16.23 -22.86
CA GLN A 152 5.02 -16.61 -22.54
C GLN A 152 4.00 -15.83 -23.39
N HIS A 153 4.22 -14.54 -23.59
CA HIS A 153 3.32 -13.65 -24.34
C HIS A 153 3.70 -13.43 -25.81
N ARG A 154 4.63 -14.21 -26.37
CA ARG A 154 5.17 -13.98 -27.73
C ARG A 154 4.12 -13.95 -28.84
N GLN A 155 3.00 -14.66 -28.69
CA GLN A 155 1.93 -14.66 -29.71
C GLN A 155 1.06 -13.41 -29.60
N ASP A 156 0.69 -13.00 -28.39
CA ASP A 156 -0.08 -11.78 -28.13
C ASP A 156 0.70 -10.55 -28.60
N LEU A 157 2.00 -10.51 -28.31
CA LEU A 157 2.90 -9.45 -28.75
C LEU A 157 3.03 -9.40 -30.28
N LYS A 158 3.03 -10.56 -30.96
CA LYS A 158 3.10 -10.62 -32.42
C LYS A 158 1.86 -10.00 -33.08
N ILE A 159 0.68 -10.25 -32.51
CA ILE A 159 -0.59 -9.68 -32.99
C ILE A 159 -0.55 -8.15 -32.81
N LEU A 160 -0.20 -7.66 -31.62
CA LEU A 160 -0.09 -6.23 -31.33
C LEU A 160 0.90 -5.49 -32.25
N LEU A 161 2.03 -6.13 -32.57
CA LEU A 161 3.03 -5.54 -33.47
C LEU A 161 2.54 -5.49 -34.93
N THR A 162 1.82 -6.51 -35.38
CA THR A 162 1.31 -6.58 -36.77
C THR A 162 0.15 -5.59 -36.97
N ASP A 163 -0.76 -5.48 -36.00
CA ASP A 163 -1.87 -4.52 -36.03
C ASP A 163 -1.39 -3.07 -36.04
N LYS A 164 -0.27 -2.79 -35.35
CA LYS A 164 0.35 -1.46 -35.32
C LYS A 164 1.00 -1.08 -36.65
N GLU A 165 1.63 -2.04 -37.33
CA GLU A 165 2.21 -1.83 -38.67
C GLU A 165 1.13 -1.55 -39.73
N GLU A 166 -0.04 -2.17 -39.64
CA GLU A 166 -1.17 -1.89 -40.55
C GLU A 166 -1.84 -0.53 -40.31
N ASP A 167 -1.85 -0.02 -39.06
CA ASP A 167 -2.44 1.29 -38.74
C ASP A 167 -1.50 2.47 -39.12
N ASP A 168 -0.18 2.30 -38.95
CA ASP A 168 0.81 3.29 -39.41
C ASP A 168 0.93 3.33 -40.95
N GLY A 169 0.70 2.19 -41.62
CA GLY A 169 0.63 2.11 -43.09
C GLY A 169 -0.62 2.76 -43.72
N LYS A 170 -1.70 2.96 -42.95
CA LYS A 170 -2.92 3.65 -43.42
C LYS A 170 -2.91 5.16 -43.21
N LYS A 171 -2.05 5.69 -42.33
CA LYS A 171 -1.89 7.14 -42.09
C LYS A 171 -0.94 7.82 -43.10
N THR A 172 -0.37 7.08 -44.03
CA THR A 172 0.61 7.57 -45.03
C THR A 172 0.07 7.66 -46.46
N VAL A 173 -1.26 7.76 -46.65
CA VAL A 173 -1.88 8.01 -47.97
C VAL A 173 -2.70 9.30 -47.97
#